data_AF-A0A954Q216-F1
#
_entry.id   AF-A0A954Q216-F1
#
_cell.length_a   1.000
_cell.length_b   1.000
_cell.length_c   1.000
_cell.angle_alpha   90.00
_cell.angle_beta   90.00
_cell.angle_gamma   90.00
#
_symmetry.space_group_name_H-M   'P 1'
#
loop_
_entity.id
_entity.type
_entity.pdbx_description
1 polymer ?
#
loop_
_entity_poly.entity_id
_entity_poly.type
_entity_poly.pdbx_seq_one_letter_code
_entity_poly.pdbx_strand_id
1 'polypeptide(L)'
;MKDRACQLCGRVTKRGTTEHHLIPRTCHANKWFKKRFSREVMRTTVSLCRACHGAIHDLIPDEKELGRDFNTLDKLLAHSAIEKFVEWVKKQK
;
A
#
# COMPACT_ATOMS: atom_id res chain seq x y z
N MET A 1 -15.44 -6.11 14.62
CA MET A 1 -14.07 -5.96 14.07
C MET A 1 -14.08 -6.65 12.72
N LYS A 2 -13.87 -5.96 11.60
CA LYS A 2 -13.92 -6.64 10.31
C LYS A 2 -12.59 -7.33 10.08
N ASP A 3 -12.57 -8.64 10.30
CA ASP A 3 -11.52 -9.57 9.91
C ASP A 3 -11.39 -9.61 8.38
N ARG A 4 -10.94 -8.50 7.78
CA ARG A 4 -10.65 -8.43 6.34
C ARG A 4 -9.29 -9.05 6.09
N ALA A 5 -9.20 -9.85 5.05
CA ALA A 5 -7.92 -10.28 4.54
C ALA A 5 -7.12 -9.05 4.07
N CYS A 6 -5.82 -9.04 4.36
CA CYS A 6 -4.89 -8.08 3.81
C CYS A 6 -4.88 -8.21 2.28
N GLN A 7 -5.10 -7.11 1.55
CA GLN A 7 -5.13 -7.14 0.08
C GLN A 7 -3.75 -7.34 -0.56
N LEU A 8 -2.66 -7.25 0.22
CA LEU A 8 -1.30 -7.48 -0.27
C LEU A 8 -0.81 -8.91 0.03
N CYS A 9 -0.90 -9.36 1.30
CA CYS A 9 -0.41 -10.70 1.68
C CYS A 9 -1.51 -11.76 1.84
N GLY A 10 -2.80 -11.42 1.70
CA GLY A 10 -3.92 -12.35 1.83
C GLY A 10 -4.24 -12.81 3.26
N ARG A 11 -3.40 -12.50 4.26
CA ARG A 11 -3.63 -12.94 5.65
C ARG A 11 -4.78 -12.20 6.32
N VAL A 12 -5.57 -12.94 7.09
CA VAL A 12 -6.47 -12.38 8.12
C VAL A 12 -5.70 -12.37 9.43
N THR A 13 -5.48 -11.19 10.01
CA THR A 13 -4.69 -11.04 11.25
C THR A 13 -5.58 -10.60 12.41
N LYS A 14 -5.28 -11.06 13.63
CA LYS A 14 -6.02 -10.67 14.85
C LYS A 14 -6.04 -9.16 15.10
N ARG A 15 -5.00 -8.46 14.63
CA ARG A 15 -4.89 -6.99 14.74
C ARG A 15 -5.69 -6.24 13.66
N GLY A 16 -6.36 -6.97 12.76
CA GLY A 16 -7.13 -6.43 11.65
C GLY A 16 -6.26 -5.77 10.56
N THR A 17 -6.93 -5.02 9.68
CA THR A 17 -6.31 -4.22 8.63
C THR A 17 -6.45 -2.73 8.92
N THR A 18 -5.54 -1.96 8.35
CA THR A 18 -5.55 -0.49 8.30
C THR A 18 -5.71 -0.05 6.85
N GLU A 19 -6.28 1.14 6.64
CA GLU A 19 -6.35 1.73 5.30
C GLU A 19 -5.01 2.35 4.91
N HIS A 20 -4.49 1.93 3.76
CA HIS A 20 -3.30 2.50 3.16
C HIS A 20 -3.69 3.24 1.87
N HIS A 21 -3.26 4.49 1.74
CA HIS A 21 -3.50 5.27 0.52
C HIS A 21 -2.45 4.89 -0.53
N LEU A 22 -2.89 4.38 -1.68
CA LEU A 22 -1.98 4.03 -2.78
C LEU A 22 -1.28 5.26 -3.37
N ILE A 23 -1.94 6.43 -3.32
CA ILE A 23 -1.31 7.73 -3.54
C ILE A 23 -1.31 8.47 -2.20
N PRO A 24 -0.15 8.67 -1.55
CA PRO A 24 -0.08 9.31 -0.23
C PRO A 24 -0.82 10.64 -0.17
N ARG A 25 -1.49 10.92 0.95
CA ARG A 25 -2.30 12.14 1.13
C ARG A 25 -1.50 13.43 0.94
N THR A 26 -0.22 13.42 1.32
CA THR A 26 0.74 14.51 1.11
C THR A 26 0.90 14.85 -0.37
N CYS A 27 0.73 13.88 -1.28
CA CYS A 27 0.81 14.06 -2.72
C CYS A 27 -0.46 14.67 -3.33
N HIS A 28 -1.60 14.68 -2.62
CA HIS A 28 -2.89 15.11 -3.20
C HIS A 28 -2.92 16.62 -3.54
N ALA A 29 -2.12 17.42 -2.86
CA ALA A 29 -1.99 18.85 -3.14
C ALA A 29 -1.03 19.14 -4.32
N ASN A 30 -0.17 18.19 -4.67
CA ASN A 30 0.90 18.36 -5.63
C ASN A 30 0.36 18.48 -7.08
N LYS A 31 0.83 19.50 -7.82
CA LYS A 31 0.38 19.81 -9.18
C LYS A 31 0.58 18.63 -10.15
N TRP A 32 1.67 17.87 -10.01
CA TRP A 32 1.97 16.74 -10.89
C TRP A 32 0.91 15.63 -10.78
N PHE A 33 0.48 15.34 -9.55
CA PHE A 33 -0.55 14.34 -9.25
C PHE A 33 -1.94 14.81 -9.66
N LYS A 34 -2.31 16.06 -9.35
CA LYS A 34 -3.60 16.65 -9.75
C LYS A 34 -3.82 16.66 -11.27
N LYS A 35 -2.75 16.80 -12.06
CA LYS A 35 -2.83 16.77 -13.53
C LYS A 35 -3.03 15.35 -14.10
N ARG A 36 -2.68 14.31 -13.34
CA ARG A 36 -2.64 12.91 -13.82
C ARG A 36 -3.71 12.01 -13.22
N PHE A 37 -4.17 12.32 -12.01
CA PHE A 37 -5.14 11.50 -11.29
C PHE A 37 -6.32 12.34 -10.87
N SER A 38 -7.52 11.76 -10.98
CA SER A 38 -8.72 12.36 -10.40
C SER A 38 -8.62 12.34 -8.87
N ARG A 39 -9.44 13.18 -8.22
CA ARG A 39 -9.52 13.20 -6.76
C ARG A 39 -10.00 11.88 -6.17
N GLU A 40 -10.83 11.15 -6.91
CA GLU A 40 -11.31 9.82 -6.52
C GLU A 40 -10.18 8.80 -6.55
N VAL A 41 -9.40 8.76 -7.63
CA VAL A 41 -8.24 7.86 -7.75
C VAL A 41 -7.19 8.16 -6.68
N MET A 42 -6.90 9.43 -6.39
CA MET A 42 -5.96 9.78 -5.31
C MET A 42 -6.45 9.34 -3.93
N ARG A 43 -7.76 9.22 -3.72
CA ARG A 43 -8.38 8.79 -2.46
C ARG A 43 -8.55 7.28 -2.35
N THR A 44 -8.16 6.51 -3.36
CA THR A 44 -8.24 5.05 -3.31
C THR A 44 -7.36 4.51 -2.18
N THR A 45 -7.98 3.76 -1.29
CA THR A 45 -7.31 3.05 -0.20
C THR A 45 -7.39 1.53 -0.40
N VAL A 46 -6.44 0.83 0.19
CA VAL A 46 -6.44 -0.64 0.30
C VAL A 46 -6.33 -1.06 1.75
N SER A 47 -6.97 -2.18 2.09
CA SER A 47 -6.95 -2.77 3.43
C SER A 47 -5.69 -3.63 3.61
N LEU A 48 -4.73 -3.15 4.41
CA LEU A 48 -3.47 -3.85 4.66
C LEU A 48 -3.29 -4.20 6.13
N CYS A 49 -2.74 -5.38 6.43
CA CYS A 49 -2.30 -5.68 7.80
C CYS A 49 -1.13 -4.77 8.19
N ARG A 50 -0.92 -4.57 9.50
CA ARG A 50 0.11 -3.64 10.01
C ARG A 50 1.52 -3.95 9.50
N ALA A 51 1.84 -5.23 9.32
CA ALA A 51 3.14 -5.65 8.80
C ALA A 51 3.35 -5.23 7.34
N CYS A 52 2.35 -5.45 6.47
CA CYS A 52 2.41 -5.00 5.08
C CYS A 52 2.41 -3.47 4.98
N HIS A 53 1.61 -2.80 5.81
CA HIS A 53 1.59 -1.33 5.84
C HIS A 53 2.98 -0.77 6.16
N GLY A 54 3.61 -1.23 7.25
CA GLY A 54 4.96 -0.80 7.63
C GLY A 54 5.98 -1.09 6.53
N ALA A 55 5.97 -2.32 6.00
CA ALA A 55 6.93 -2.72 4.97
C ALA A 55 6.87 -1.86 3.70
N ILE A 56 5.69 -1.37 3.28
CA ILE A 56 5.61 -0.46 2.13
C ILE A 56 6.40 0.83 2.40
N HIS A 57 6.23 1.43 3.58
CA HIS A 57 6.92 2.67 3.93
C HIS A 57 8.39 2.47 4.32
N ASP A 58 8.75 1.29 4.81
CA ASP A 58 10.14 0.95 5.09
C ASP A 58 10.93 0.68 3.80
N LEU A 59 10.30 0.04 2.80
CA LEU A 59 10.93 -0.32 1.53
C LEU A 59 10.85 0.80 0.47
N ILE A 60 9.80 1.61 0.50
CA ILE A 60 9.59 2.77 -0.39
C ILE A 60 9.28 3.99 0.49
N PRO A 61 10.31 4.60 1.11
CA PRO A 61 10.12 5.69 2.06
C PRO A 61 9.75 7.03 1.39
N ASP A 62 10.09 7.24 0.11
CA ASP A 62 9.67 8.45 -0.62
C ASP A 62 8.20 8.33 -1.05
N GLU A 63 7.33 9.11 -0.41
CA GLU A 63 5.91 9.16 -0.73
C GLU A 63 5.61 9.56 -2.19
N LYS A 64 6.47 10.36 -2.82
CA LYS A 64 6.30 10.73 -4.23
C LYS A 64 6.63 9.56 -5.13
N GLU A 65 7.68 8.80 -4.83
CA GLU A 65 8.02 7.58 -5.55
C GLU A 65 6.88 6.56 -5.42
N LEU A 66 6.44 6.30 -4.18
CA LEU A 66 5.28 5.43 -3.89
C LEU A 66 4.05 5.82 -4.71
N GLY A 67 3.67 7.10 -4.70
CA GLY A 67 2.50 7.57 -5.43
C GLY A 67 2.65 7.60 -6.96
N ARG A 68 3.88 7.68 -7.49
CA ARG A 68 4.14 7.74 -8.94
C ARG A 68 4.22 6.34 -9.54
N ASP A 69 5.06 5.51 -8.92
CA ASP A 69 5.57 4.30 -9.52
C ASP A 69 4.94 3.04 -8.89
N PHE A 70 4.37 3.17 -7.69
CA PHE A 70 3.84 2.04 -6.90
C PHE A 70 2.40 2.26 -6.39
N ASN A 71 1.59 2.98 -7.15
CA ASN A 71 0.23 3.40 -6.76
C ASN A 71 -0.90 2.40 -7.05
N THR A 72 -0.59 1.11 -7.17
CA THR A 72 -1.57 0.01 -7.30
C THR A 72 -1.02 -1.23 -6.63
N LEU A 73 -1.87 -2.20 -6.28
CA LEU A 73 -1.42 -3.47 -5.70
C LEU A 73 -0.45 -4.21 -6.63
N ASP A 74 -0.76 -4.25 -7.94
CA ASP A 74 0.08 -4.93 -8.92
C ASP A 74 1.47 -4.29 -9.01
N LYS A 75 1.53 -2.95 -9.02
CA LYS A 75 2.82 -2.24 -9.00
C LYS A 75 3.59 -2.46 -7.70
N LEU A 76 2.91 -2.46 -6.55
CA LEU A 76 3.55 -2.79 -5.27
C LEU A 76 4.17 -4.20 -5.31
N LEU A 77 3.44 -5.18 -5.85
CA LEU A 77 3.93 -6.55 -6.01
C LEU A 77 5.04 -6.69 -7.05
N ALA A 78 5.10 -5.80 -8.04
CA ALA A 78 6.21 -5.74 -8.99
C ALA A 78 7.53 -5.25 -8.34
N HIS A 79 7.48 -4.63 -7.17
CA HIS A 79 8.69 -4.26 -6.42
C HIS A 79 9.29 -5.51 -5.76
N SER A 80 10.47 -5.95 -6.22
CA SER A 80 11.11 -7.21 -5.78
C SER A 80 11.27 -7.35 -4.26
N ALA A 81 11.57 -6.27 -3.53
CA ALA A 81 11.66 -6.32 -2.08
C ALA A 81 10.29 -6.51 -1.39
N ILE A 82 9.22 -5.91 -1.95
CA ILE A 82 7.85 -6.07 -1.44
C ILE A 82 7.37 -7.49 -1.73
N GLU A 83 7.61 -8.02 -2.93
CA GLU A 83 7.28 -9.40 -3.28
C GLU A 83 7.93 -10.39 -2.29
N LYS A 84 9.25 -10.29 -2.08
CA LYS A 84 9.99 -11.11 -1.12
C LYS A 84 9.44 -10.99 0.31
N PHE A 85 9.13 -9.76 0.73
CA PHE A 85 8.51 -9.52 2.03
C PHE A 85 7.14 -10.20 2.12
N VAL A 86 6.31 -10.09 1.09
CA VAL A 86 4.97 -10.69 1.05
C VAL A 86 5.06 -12.22 1.13
N GLU A 87 5.96 -12.84 0.40
CA GLU A 87 6.17 -14.30 0.44
C GLU A 87 6.66 -14.78 1.80
N TRP A 88 7.51 -14.01 2.48
CA TRP A 88 7.91 -14.30 3.85
C TRP A 88 6.77 -14.07 4.85
N VAL A 89 6.06 -12.95 4.74
CA VAL A 89 5.06 -12.52 5.73
C VAL A 89 3.82 -13.42 5.70
N LYS A 90 3.48 -13.99 4.53
CA LYS A 90 2.41 -14.99 4.37
C LYS A 90 2.58 -16.20 5.30
N LYS A 91 3.83 -16.55 5.63
CA LYS A 91 4.18 -17.71 6.47
C LYS A 91 4.20 -17.37 7.97
N GLN A 92 4.13 -16.08 8.32
CA GLN A 92 4.16 -15.63 9.71
C GLN A 92 2.75 -15.72 10.33
N LYS A 93 2.69 -16.22 11.57
CA LYS A 93 1.44 -16.34 12.36
C LYS A 93 0.94 -15.00 12.87
#